data_AF-A0A7S2VC65-F1
#
_entry.id   AF-A0A7S2VC65-F1
#
_cell.length_a   1.000
_cell.length_b   1.000
_cell.length_c   1.000
_cell.angle_alpha   90.00
_cell.angle_beta   90.00
_cell.angle_gamma   90.00
#
_symmetry.space_group_name_H-M   'P 1'
#
loop_
_entity.id
_entity.type
_entity.pdbx_description
1 polymer ?
#
loop_
_entity_poly.entity_id
_entity_poly.type
_entity_poly.pdbx_seq_one_letter_code
_entity_poly.pdbx_strand_id
1 'polypeptide(L)'
;DDDALDRVDQVEDPALLDTLSYYSVYASAAYGWKLGFAMKGTTFLKKISRGKFMGERKAPHHKSREEPFWKRNGTNFNISISDMSFFLRRTGREESDVVAAEWGTDTHSPGYVITRDEARQALVVSVRGTWSVHDVLTDLCCTSQDFSVDKSDSKDEGEKERSLSKRLW
;
A
#
# COMPACT_ATOMS: atom_id res chain seq x y z
N ASP A 1 28.56 13.07 -34.71
CA ASP A 1 27.40 13.64 -34.00
C ASP A 1 27.12 12.82 -32.74
N ASP A 2 28.06 12.84 -31.78
CA ASP A 2 28.02 12.01 -30.56
C ASP A 2 27.81 12.82 -29.27
N ASP A 3 27.60 14.13 -29.38
CA ASP A 3 27.56 15.06 -28.23
C ASP A 3 26.15 15.26 -27.61
N ALA A 4 25.17 14.42 -27.97
CA ALA A 4 23.77 14.58 -27.54
C ALA A 4 23.34 13.69 -26.35
N LEU A 5 24.23 12.85 -25.80
CA LEU A 5 23.88 11.91 -24.74
C LEU A 5 24.21 12.39 -23.30
N ASP A 6 24.76 13.58 -23.13
CA ASP A 6 25.33 14.02 -21.85
C ASP A 6 24.48 15.06 -21.08
N ARG A 7 23.16 15.09 -21.33
CA ARG A 7 22.21 15.96 -20.58
C ARG A 7 21.04 15.19 -19.98
N VAL A 8 21.35 14.07 -19.32
CA VAL A 8 20.47 13.62 -18.24
C VAL A 8 20.86 14.45 -17.03
N ASP A 9 20.27 15.63 -16.89
CA ASP A 9 20.39 16.44 -15.68
C ASP A 9 19.84 15.62 -14.51
N GLN A 10 20.71 14.85 -13.85
CA GLN A 10 20.47 14.16 -12.60
C GLN A 10 20.37 15.21 -11.48
N VAL A 11 19.32 16.02 -11.52
CA VAL A 11 18.89 16.75 -10.33
C VAL A 11 17.97 15.80 -9.57
N GLU A 12 18.58 14.79 -8.94
CA GLU A 12 17.89 13.93 -7.98
C GLU A 12 17.70 14.74 -6.70
N ASP A 13 16.52 15.32 -6.52
CA ASP A 13 16.13 15.95 -5.26
C ASP A 13 16.28 14.90 -4.13
N PRO A 14 17.23 15.08 -3.19
CA PRO A 14 17.47 14.09 -2.14
C PRO A 14 16.24 13.91 -1.23
N ALA A 15 15.38 14.92 -1.10
CA ALA A 15 14.14 14.81 -0.33
C ALA A 15 13.10 13.94 -1.05
N LEU A 16 13.07 14.01 -2.39
CA LEU A 16 12.23 13.14 -3.22
C LEU A 16 12.70 11.68 -3.11
N LEU A 17 14.01 11.44 -3.19
CA LEU A 17 14.59 10.11 -3.02
C LEU A 17 14.31 9.52 -1.63
N ASP A 18 14.42 10.32 -0.56
CA ASP A 18 14.04 9.88 0.79
C ASP A 18 12.56 9.46 0.83
N THR A 19 11.69 10.29 0.26
CA THR A 19 10.24 10.03 0.23
C THR A 19 9.90 8.77 -0.58
N LEU A 20 10.53 8.58 -1.74
CA LEU A 20 10.39 7.38 -2.56
C LEU A 20 10.89 6.15 -1.80
N SER A 21 12.07 6.23 -1.18
CA SER A 21 12.63 5.12 -0.41
C SER A 21 11.70 4.72 0.74
N TYR A 22 11.10 5.69 1.42
CA TYR A 22 10.16 5.49 2.51
C TYR A 22 8.89 4.75 2.04
N TYR A 23 8.24 5.23 0.97
CA TYR A 23 7.02 4.61 0.47
C TYR A 23 7.24 3.32 -0.34
N SER A 24 8.46 3.09 -0.84
CA SER A 24 8.82 1.83 -1.49
C SER A 24 8.60 0.61 -0.58
N VAL A 25 8.76 0.80 0.74
CA VAL A 25 8.51 -0.26 1.73
C VAL A 25 7.03 -0.67 1.72
N TYR A 26 6.12 0.29 1.67
CA TYR A 26 4.68 0.05 1.61
C TYR A 26 4.29 -0.69 0.32
N ALA A 27 4.78 -0.23 -0.82
CA ALA A 27 4.58 -0.88 -2.11
C ALA A 27 5.08 -2.33 -2.11
N SER A 28 6.30 -2.57 -1.60
CA SER A 28 6.87 -3.93 -1.51
C SER A 28 6.10 -4.82 -0.52
N ALA A 29 5.55 -4.25 0.54
CA ALA A 29 4.81 -4.96 1.57
C ALA A 29 3.42 -5.40 1.07
N ALA A 30 2.78 -4.63 0.19
CA ALA A 30 1.48 -4.96 -0.41
C ALA A 30 1.51 -6.26 -1.24
N TYR A 31 2.67 -6.65 -1.77
CA TYR A 31 2.86 -7.93 -2.45
C TYR A 31 2.92 -9.14 -1.51
N GLY A 32 2.94 -8.92 -0.20
CA GLY A 32 2.80 -9.97 0.79
C GLY A 32 4.00 -10.91 0.91
N TRP A 33 3.78 -12.05 1.59
CA TRP A 33 4.87 -12.99 1.92
C TRP A 33 5.48 -13.65 0.68
N LYS A 34 4.71 -13.73 -0.42
CA LYS A 34 5.15 -14.30 -1.71
C LYS A 34 6.37 -13.56 -2.27
N LEU A 35 6.40 -12.22 -2.17
CA LEU A 35 7.59 -11.43 -2.56
C LEU A 35 8.78 -11.72 -1.65
N GLY A 36 8.53 -11.92 -0.36
CA GLY A 36 9.55 -12.30 0.61
C GLY A 36 10.25 -13.62 0.27
N PHE A 37 9.53 -14.58 -0.30
CA PHE A 37 10.10 -15.83 -0.80
C PHE A 37 10.87 -15.65 -2.10
N ALA A 38 10.31 -14.92 -3.07
CA ALA A 38 10.95 -14.69 -4.37
C ALA A 38 12.28 -13.94 -4.25
N MET A 39 12.38 -12.95 -3.36
CA MET A 39 13.60 -12.13 -3.23
C MET A 39 14.68 -12.71 -2.30
N LYS A 40 14.37 -13.64 -1.39
CA LYS A 40 15.34 -14.13 -0.37
C LYS A 40 15.81 -15.58 -0.52
N GLY A 41 15.32 -16.28 -1.56
CA GLY A 41 15.65 -17.70 -1.77
C GLY A 41 15.27 -18.58 -0.58
N THR A 42 15.66 -19.85 -0.64
CA THR A 42 15.34 -20.93 0.32
C THR A 42 15.76 -20.67 1.78
N THR A 43 16.45 -19.56 2.06
CA THR A 43 16.86 -19.12 3.39
C THR A 43 15.69 -18.79 4.32
N PHE A 44 14.50 -18.49 3.81
CA PHE A 44 13.32 -18.21 4.65
C PHE A 44 12.77 -19.47 5.35
N LEU A 45 12.87 -20.64 4.71
CA LEU A 45 12.43 -21.93 5.28
C LEU A 45 13.24 -22.33 6.52
N LYS A 46 14.56 -22.05 6.54
CA LYS A 46 15.41 -22.32 7.71
C LYS A 46 15.08 -21.45 8.93
N LYS A 47 14.38 -20.33 8.74
CA LYS A 47 13.99 -19.42 9.83
C LYS A 47 12.61 -19.72 10.39
N ILE A 48 11.73 -20.38 9.62
CA ILE A 48 10.46 -20.93 10.10
C ILE A 48 10.68 -22.25 10.87
N SER A 49 11.65 -23.09 10.45
CA SER A 49 11.87 -24.42 11.06
C SER A 49 12.66 -24.43 12.37
N ARG A 50 13.22 -23.29 12.80
CA ARG A 50 13.92 -23.17 14.09
C ARG A 50 13.06 -22.32 15.00
N GLY A 51 12.29 -22.97 15.87
CA GLY A 51 11.37 -22.40 16.87
C GLY A 51 11.99 -21.44 17.90
N LYS A 52 12.72 -20.42 17.45
CA LYS A 52 13.08 -19.20 18.18
C LYS A 52 12.32 -18.03 17.57
N PHE A 53 10.99 -18.09 17.67
CA PHE A 53 10.09 -16.95 17.45
C PHE A 53 9.52 -16.45 18.79
N MET A 54 10.35 -16.52 19.84
CA MET A 54 10.16 -15.82 21.11
C MET A 54 11.35 -14.88 21.29
N GLY A 55 11.27 -13.74 20.60
CA GLY A 55 11.95 -12.52 21.03
C GLY A 55 10.86 -11.64 21.62
N GLU A 56 10.90 -11.50 22.94
CA GLU A 56 10.01 -10.68 23.74
C GLU A 56 9.77 -9.32 23.06
N ARG A 57 8.57 -9.12 22.52
CA ARG A 57 8.00 -7.78 22.42
C ARG A 57 7.15 -7.62 23.66
N LYS A 58 7.51 -6.65 24.51
CA LYS A 58 6.61 -6.12 25.54
C LYS A 58 5.32 -5.71 24.82
N ALA A 59 4.24 -6.44 25.08
CA ALA A 59 2.93 -6.06 24.59
C ALA A 59 2.57 -4.69 25.19
N PRO A 60 2.19 -3.68 24.38
CA PRO A 60 1.61 -2.48 24.95
C PRO A 60 0.30 -2.82 25.64
N HIS A 61 0.05 -2.06 26.69
CA HIS A 61 -1.04 -2.21 27.66
C HIS A 61 -2.40 -2.55 27.04
N HIS A 62 -3.02 -3.57 27.64
CA HIS A 62 -4.44 -3.90 27.68
C HIS A 62 -5.37 -2.70 27.40
N LYS A 63 -5.77 -2.52 26.13
CA LYS A 63 -7.02 -1.83 25.77
C LYS A 63 -8.01 -2.88 25.30
N SER A 64 -9.22 -2.77 25.83
CA SER A 64 -10.40 -3.56 25.53
C SER A 64 -10.45 -3.98 24.06
N ARG A 65 -10.48 -5.29 23.86
CA ARG A 65 -10.51 -6.01 22.58
C ARG A 65 -11.80 -5.70 21.83
N GLU A 66 -11.86 -4.52 21.23
CA GLU A 66 -12.79 -4.25 20.14
C GLU A 66 -12.21 -4.88 18.87
N GLU A 67 -13.03 -5.69 18.19
CA GLU A 67 -12.67 -6.22 16.88
C GLU A 67 -12.37 -5.05 15.93
N PRO A 68 -11.26 -5.12 15.18
CA PRO A 68 -10.89 -4.05 14.27
C PRO A 68 -12.00 -3.76 13.25
N PHE A 69 -12.15 -2.48 12.88
CA PHE A 69 -13.28 -1.98 12.07
C PHE A 69 -13.51 -2.78 10.77
N TRP A 70 -12.45 -3.20 10.07
CA TRP A 70 -12.55 -3.98 8.83
C TRP A 70 -13.05 -5.42 9.03
N LYS A 71 -13.07 -5.96 10.25
CA LYS A 71 -13.72 -7.24 10.58
C LYS A 71 -15.21 -7.10 10.91
N ARG A 72 -15.69 -5.90 11.26
CA ARG A 72 -17.06 -5.67 11.76
C ARG A 72 -18.14 -5.74 10.67
N ASN A 73 -17.79 -5.60 9.40
CA ASN A 73 -18.77 -5.41 8.32
C ASN A 73 -19.15 -6.66 7.52
N GLY A 74 -18.77 -7.88 7.94
CA GLY A 74 -19.27 -9.11 7.31
C GLY A 74 -18.92 -9.28 5.82
N THR A 75 -18.06 -8.42 5.28
CA THR A 75 -17.47 -8.58 3.97
C THR A 75 -16.44 -9.70 4.09
N ASN A 76 -16.63 -10.76 3.29
CA ASN A 76 -15.69 -11.87 3.15
C ASN A 76 -14.38 -11.38 2.50
N PHE A 77 -13.67 -10.43 3.13
CA PHE A 77 -12.33 -10.05 2.73
C PHE A 77 -11.46 -11.27 3.00
N ASN A 78 -10.96 -11.87 1.93
CA ASN A 78 -10.09 -13.04 1.96
C ASN A 78 -8.69 -12.58 2.40
N ILE A 79 -8.61 -12.00 3.59
CA ILE A 79 -7.36 -11.48 4.17
C ILE A 79 -6.55 -12.69 4.57
N SER A 80 -5.52 -12.98 3.78
CA SER A 80 -4.50 -13.91 4.21
C SER A 80 -3.81 -13.32 5.45
N ILE A 81 -4.05 -13.94 6.62
CA ILE A 81 -3.45 -13.52 7.90
C ILE A 81 -1.92 -13.39 7.78
N SER A 82 -1.30 -14.23 6.93
CA SER A 82 0.14 -14.19 6.65
C SER A 82 0.57 -12.95 5.87
N ASP A 83 -0.23 -12.48 4.90
CA ASP A 83 0.07 -11.26 4.14
C ASP A 83 -0.07 -10.01 5.02
N MET A 84 -1.13 -9.92 5.83
CA MET A 84 -1.29 -8.84 6.82
C MET A 84 -0.12 -8.82 7.81
N SER A 85 0.23 -9.97 8.38
CA SER A 85 1.36 -10.08 9.32
C SER A 85 2.69 -9.67 8.69
N PHE A 86 2.90 -10.02 7.42
CA PHE A 86 4.09 -9.61 6.68
C PHE A 86 4.10 -8.11 6.42
N PHE A 87 2.96 -7.53 6.04
CA PHE A 87 2.80 -6.10 5.81
C PHE A 87 3.16 -5.29 7.06
N LEU A 88 2.50 -5.57 8.18
CA LEU A 88 2.73 -4.90 9.46
C LEU A 88 4.19 -5.02 9.91
N ARG A 89 4.79 -6.20 9.71
CA ARG A 89 6.20 -6.43 10.04
C ARG A 89 7.16 -5.63 9.16
N ARG A 90 6.84 -5.41 7.88
CA ARG A 90 7.68 -4.65 6.93
C ARG A 90 7.55 -3.15 7.13
N THR A 91 6.33 -2.66 7.32
CA THR A 91 6.03 -1.23 7.47
C THR A 91 6.21 -0.73 8.91
N GLY A 92 6.31 -1.65 9.88
CA GLY A 92 6.41 -1.32 11.30
C GLY A 92 5.12 -0.75 11.89
N ARG A 93 3.98 -0.94 11.23
CA ARG A 93 2.68 -0.39 11.64
C ARG A 93 1.90 -1.34 12.52
N GLU A 94 0.96 -0.79 13.27
CA GLU A 94 0.02 -1.56 14.08
C GLU A 94 -1.20 -1.96 13.25
N GLU A 95 -1.88 -3.03 13.66
CA GLU A 95 -3.09 -3.49 12.98
C GLU A 95 -4.15 -2.39 12.96
N SER A 96 -4.28 -1.63 14.05
CA SER A 96 -5.22 -0.50 14.21
C SER A 96 -5.04 0.64 13.21
N ASP A 97 -3.86 0.75 12.61
CA ASP A 97 -3.58 1.77 11.60
C ASP A 97 -4.07 1.36 10.22
N VAL A 98 -4.40 0.09 10.01
CA VAL A 98 -4.94 -0.41 8.75
C VAL A 98 -6.42 -0.04 8.67
N VAL A 99 -6.79 0.71 7.65
CA VAL A 99 -8.17 1.18 7.46
C VAL A 99 -8.97 0.14 6.67
N ALA A 100 -8.38 -0.34 5.59
CA ALA A 100 -8.98 -1.33 4.69
C ALA A 100 -7.87 -2.10 3.98
N ALA A 101 -8.13 -3.36 3.64
CA ALA A 101 -7.18 -4.14 2.86
C ALA A 101 -7.85 -5.32 2.15
N GLU A 102 -7.45 -5.54 0.90
CA GLU A 102 -7.86 -6.63 0.03
C GLU A 102 -6.61 -7.24 -0.62
N TRP A 103 -6.37 -8.53 -0.41
CA TRP A 103 -5.23 -9.23 -1.04
C TRP A 103 -5.67 -10.12 -2.19
N GLY A 104 -6.98 -10.41 -2.28
CA GLY A 104 -7.58 -11.01 -3.45
C GLY A 104 -7.39 -10.12 -4.67
N THR A 105 -7.12 -10.73 -5.81
CA THR A 105 -7.01 -10.03 -7.09
C THR A 105 -7.94 -10.70 -8.07
N ASP A 106 -8.75 -9.92 -8.76
CA ASP A 106 -9.55 -10.35 -9.91
C ASP A 106 -9.37 -9.34 -11.06
N THR A 107 -9.92 -9.66 -12.23
CA THR A 107 -9.93 -8.78 -13.41
C THR A 107 -10.60 -7.46 -13.02
N HIS A 108 -9.87 -6.34 -13.11
CA HIS A 108 -10.26 -4.99 -12.66
C HIS A 108 -10.39 -4.78 -11.14
N SER A 109 -9.98 -5.74 -10.32
CA SER A 109 -9.95 -5.61 -8.86
C SER A 109 -8.53 -5.87 -8.34
N PRO A 110 -7.63 -4.87 -8.37
CA PRO A 110 -6.29 -5.04 -7.84
C PRO A 110 -6.34 -5.15 -6.32
N GLY A 111 -5.41 -5.92 -5.77
CA GLY A 111 -5.22 -5.98 -4.33
C GLY A 111 -4.74 -4.62 -3.82
N TYR A 112 -5.17 -4.22 -2.64
CA TYR A 112 -4.79 -2.94 -2.05
C TYR A 112 -4.70 -3.01 -0.52
N VAL A 113 -3.95 -2.09 0.06
CA VAL A 113 -3.89 -1.86 1.50
C VAL A 113 -3.93 -0.35 1.75
N ILE A 114 -4.88 0.09 2.57
CA ILE A 114 -5.00 1.47 3.03
C ILE A 114 -4.55 1.52 4.48
N THR A 115 -3.54 2.33 4.78
CA THR A 115 -2.97 2.45 6.11
C THR A 115 -2.78 3.91 6.48
N ARG A 116 -3.06 4.25 7.74
CA ARG A 116 -2.74 5.55 8.31
C ARG A 116 -1.25 5.60 8.67
N ASP A 117 -0.54 6.57 8.11
CA ASP A 117 0.82 6.88 8.51
C ASP A 117 0.83 8.10 9.43
N GLU A 118 0.90 7.84 10.74
CA GLU A 118 0.97 8.90 11.75
C GLU A 118 2.27 9.71 11.66
N ALA A 119 3.39 9.12 11.26
CA ALA A 119 4.69 9.81 11.21
C ALA A 119 4.70 10.96 10.19
N ARG A 120 3.98 10.78 9.07
CA ARG A 120 3.85 11.78 8.00
C ARG A 120 2.45 12.41 7.90
N GLN A 121 1.55 12.09 8.84
CA GLN A 121 0.15 12.52 8.86
C GLN A 121 -0.57 12.29 7.51
N ALA A 122 -0.38 11.10 6.93
CA ALA A 122 -0.87 10.76 5.60
C ALA A 122 -1.70 9.47 5.60
N LEU A 123 -2.60 9.32 4.64
CA LEU A 123 -3.17 8.02 4.28
C LEU A 123 -2.36 7.45 3.12
N VAL A 124 -1.83 6.24 3.33
CA VAL A 124 -1.03 5.54 2.33
C VAL A 124 -1.90 4.47 1.69
N VAL A 125 -2.13 4.61 0.39
CA VAL A 125 -2.81 3.60 -0.44
C VAL A 125 -1.76 2.83 -1.20
N SER A 126 -1.59 1.57 -0.86
CA SER A 126 -0.66 0.66 -1.53
C SER A 126 -1.45 -0.24 -2.47
N VAL A 127 -1.30 -0.03 -3.77
CA VAL A 127 -1.95 -0.86 -4.80
C VAL A 127 -0.96 -1.92 -5.27
N ARG A 128 -1.40 -3.17 -5.30
CA ARG A 128 -0.61 -4.31 -5.75
C ARG A 128 -0.88 -4.56 -7.24
N GLY A 129 0.17 -4.48 -8.04
CA GLY A 129 0.13 -4.86 -9.46
C GLY A 129 0.10 -6.38 -9.70
N THR A 130 0.10 -6.75 -10.97
CA THR A 130 0.20 -8.14 -11.41
C THR A 130 1.57 -8.76 -11.06
N TRP A 131 1.58 -10.07 -10.85
CA TRP A 131 2.79 -10.90 -10.71
C TRP A 131 3.07 -11.73 -11.97
N SER A 132 2.21 -11.62 -12.98
CA SER A 132 2.34 -12.34 -14.24
C SER A 132 3.41 -11.66 -15.08
N VAL A 133 4.50 -12.39 -15.36
CA VAL A 133 5.52 -11.92 -16.32
C VAL A 133 4.90 -11.69 -17.69
N HIS A 134 3.88 -12.47 -18.05
CA HIS A 134 3.13 -12.29 -19.28
C HIS A 134 2.43 -10.93 -19.30
N ASP A 135 1.80 -10.53 -18.19
CA ASP A 135 1.11 -9.24 -18.11
C ASP A 135 2.11 -8.08 -18.21
N VAL A 136 3.27 -8.20 -17.56
CA VAL A 136 4.37 -7.22 -17.70
C VAL A 136 4.80 -7.07 -19.15
N LEU A 137 4.91 -8.18 -19.89
CA LEU A 137 5.25 -8.16 -21.31
C LEU A 137 4.13 -7.56 -22.17
N THR A 138 2.87 -7.83 -21.86
CA THR A 138 1.75 -7.21 -22.58
C THR A 138 1.62 -5.73 -22.28
N ASP A 139 1.91 -5.30 -21.05
CA ASP A 139 1.92 -3.88 -20.66
C ASP A 139 2.99 -3.10 -21.43
N LEU A 140 4.15 -3.72 -21.70
CA LEU A 140 5.20 -3.13 -22.57
C LEU A 140 4.74 -2.95 -24.03
N CYS A 141 3.75 -3.72 -24.47
CA CYS A 141 3.14 -3.63 -25.79
C CYS A 141 1.93 -2.67 -25.83
N CYS A 142 1.51 -2.12 -24.69
CA CYS A 142 0.34 -1.24 -24.63
C CYS A 142 0.63 0.16 -25.20
N THR A 143 -0.36 0.73 -25.88
CA THR A 143 -0.36 2.14 -26.27
C THR A 143 -1.02 2.97 -25.17
N SER A 144 -0.37 4.06 -24.75
CA SER A 144 -0.94 5.00 -23.79
C SER A 144 -2.14 5.72 -24.40
N GLN A 145 -3.21 5.86 -23.62
CA GLN A 145 -4.35 6.69 -23.97
C GLN A 145 -4.46 7.82 -22.94
N ASP A 146 -4.63 9.04 -23.42
CA ASP A 146 -4.84 10.20 -22.55
C ASP A 146 -6.28 10.22 -22.04
N PHE A 147 -6.43 10.42 -20.73
CA PHE A 147 -7.72 10.62 -20.09
C PHE A 147 -7.92 12.11 -19.80
N SER A 148 -8.93 12.71 -20.44
CA SER A 148 -9.39 14.05 -20.07
C SER A 148 -10.27 13.94 -18.83
N VAL A 149 -9.80 14.48 -17.71
CA VAL A 149 -10.65 14.64 -16.53
C VAL A 149 -11.54 15.86 -16.77
N ASP A 150 -12.80 15.63 -17.09
CA ASP A 150 -13.80 16.70 -17.18
C ASP A 150 -13.93 17.37 -15.81
N LYS A 151 -13.54 18.64 -15.70
CA LYS A 151 -13.67 19.44 -14.48
C LYS A 151 -15.11 19.90 -14.22
N SER A 152 -16.11 19.27 -14.82
CA SER A 152 -17.50 19.76 -14.81
C SER A 152 -18.23 19.55 -13.49
N ASP A 153 -17.77 18.65 -12.61
CA ASP A 153 -18.62 18.19 -11.51
C ASP A 153 -18.23 18.76 -10.13
N SER A 154 -17.14 19.51 -10.02
CA SER A 154 -16.64 20.00 -8.73
C SER A 154 -17.15 21.39 -8.30
N LYS A 155 -18.07 22.01 -9.05
CA LYS A 155 -18.63 23.33 -8.69
C LYS A 155 -19.91 23.28 -7.87
N ASP A 156 -20.67 22.19 -7.92
CA ASP A 156 -22.00 22.13 -7.28
C ASP A 156 -21.99 21.57 -5.84
N GLU A 157 -20.91 20.90 -5.40
CA GLU A 157 -20.82 20.38 -4.03
C GLU A 157 -20.28 21.40 -3.02
N GLY A 158 -19.37 22.29 -3.44
CA GLY A 158 -18.83 23.34 -2.57
C GLY A 158 -19.86 24.39 -2.12
N GLU A 159 -20.91 24.61 -2.93
CA GLU A 159 -22.01 25.52 -2.58
C GLU A 159 -23.03 24.86 -1.64
N LYS A 160 -23.25 23.55 -1.77
CA LYS A 160 -24.10 22.77 -0.85
C LYS A 160 -23.46 22.62 0.54
N GLU A 161 -22.16 22.36 0.64
CA GLU A 161 -21.47 22.28 1.95
C GLU A 161 -21.43 23.63 2.67
N ARG A 162 -21.17 24.74 1.97
CA ARG A 162 -21.26 26.09 2.55
C ARG A 162 -22.67 26.46 2.99
N SER A 163 -23.69 25.96 2.30
CA SER A 163 -25.09 26.17 2.64
C SER A 163 -25.51 25.34 3.87
N LEU A 164 -25.04 24.10 3.99
CA LEU A 164 -25.30 23.23 5.15
C LEU A 164 -24.55 23.72 6.40
N SER A 165 -23.30 24.18 6.26
CA SER A 165 -22.52 24.77 7.36
C SER A 165 -23.17 26.03 7.94
N LYS A 166 -23.84 26.85 7.13
CA LYS A 166 -24.55 28.06 7.58
C LYS A 166 -25.90 27.81 8.25
N ARG A 167 -26.45 26.58 8.16
CA ARG A 167 -27.71 26.20 8.80
C ARG A 167 -27.53 25.49 10.15
N LEU A 168 -26.30 25.12 10.49
CA LEU A 168 -25.96 24.33 11.68
C LEU A 168 -25.33 25.16 12.81
N TRP A 169 -25.34 26.49 12.71
CA TRP A 169 -24.99 27.43 13.77
C TRP A 169 -26.06 28.50 13.92
#